data_AF-I4HC30-F1
#
_entry.id   AF-I4HC30-F1
#
_cell.length_a   1.000
_cell.length_b   1.000
_cell.length_c   1.000
_cell.angle_alpha   90.00
_cell.angle_beta   90.00
_cell.angle_gamma   90.00
#
_symmetry.space_group_name_H-M   'P 1'
#
loop_
_entity.id
_entity.type
_entity.pdbx_description
1 polymer ?
#
loop_
_entity_poly.entity_id
_entity_poly.type
_entity_poly.pdbx_seq_one_letter_code
_entity_poly.pdbx_strand_id
1 'polypeptide(L)'
;MDKLDQLNVSVIFLLISLAAVKKFGVATENSNLDSTSLSVEGEYNKEYPTVEILKSGAVGEEIETRQQPIKITYGYSRDRRPDLKQFMIDLIVSGDGDVPLFLKVGDGNEADKAVFGQIAREFKKQVDFDSLIVGDSALYSKENLKLMREMRWLSRVPFSIKEAQELVDSISEKELTDSEIPGYSWRETSSNYGGIEQRWLLVESQARQESDLKKLEKKIEQEKNWA
;
A
#
# COMPACT_ATOMS: atom_id res chain seq x y z
N MET A 1 -23.71 14.03 -7.07
CA MET A 1 -22.29 13.76 -6.83
C MET A 1 -21.75 14.70 -5.76
N ASP A 2 -21.90 16.01 -5.89
CA ASP A 2 -21.37 17.00 -4.93
C ASP A 2 -21.84 16.84 -3.47
N LYS A 3 -23.09 16.36 -3.27
CA LYS A 3 -23.63 16.05 -1.93
C LYS A 3 -22.98 14.83 -1.26
N LEU A 4 -22.41 13.90 -2.03
CA LEU A 4 -21.72 12.72 -1.48
C LEU A 4 -20.30 13.08 -1.02
N ASP A 5 -19.65 14.01 -1.72
CA ASP A 5 -18.34 14.54 -1.32
C ASP A 5 -18.42 15.25 0.04
N GLN A 6 -19.51 16.02 0.26
CA GLN A 6 -19.85 16.63 1.56
C GLN A 6 -20.02 15.61 2.69
N LEU A 7 -20.24 14.33 2.39
CA LEU A 7 -20.53 13.28 3.37
C LEU A 7 -19.36 12.29 3.54
N ASN A 8 -18.17 12.62 3.02
CA ASN A 8 -16.97 11.78 3.03
C ASN A 8 -17.21 10.41 2.35
N VAL A 9 -16.90 10.34 1.05
CA VAL A 9 -17.09 9.14 0.22
C VAL A 9 -16.42 7.90 0.83
N SER A 10 -15.27 8.04 1.47
CA SER A 10 -14.56 6.91 2.11
C SER A 10 -15.37 6.28 3.24
N VAL A 11 -16.04 7.11 4.06
CA VAL A 11 -16.90 6.63 5.16
C VAL A 11 -18.13 5.93 4.62
N ILE A 12 -18.80 6.51 3.61
CA ILE A 12 -19.96 5.88 2.98
C ILE A 12 -19.58 4.53 2.37
N PHE A 13 -18.45 4.49 1.65
CA PHE A 13 -17.94 3.27 1.03
C PHE A 13 -17.70 2.19 2.09
N LEU A 14 -16.98 2.52 3.16
CA LEU A 14 -16.71 1.58 4.25
C LEU A 14 -18.01 1.04 4.88
N LEU A 15 -19.00 1.89 5.16
CA LEU A 15 -20.27 1.45 5.74
C LEU A 15 -21.00 0.43 4.84
N ILE A 16 -21.01 0.68 3.53
CA ILE A 16 -21.61 -0.25 2.55
C ILE A 16 -20.80 -1.55 2.51
N SER A 17 -19.47 -1.47 2.47
CA SER A 17 -18.58 -2.64 2.47
C SER A 17 -18.74 -3.49 3.71
N LEU A 18 -18.84 -2.90 4.91
CA LEU A 18 -19.08 -3.62 6.16
C LEU A 18 -20.45 -4.32 6.19
N ALA A 19 -21.48 -3.67 5.63
CA ALA A 19 -22.79 -4.31 5.46
C ALA A 19 -22.71 -5.50 4.51
N ALA A 20 -21.92 -5.42 3.43
CA ALA A 20 -21.68 -6.52 2.51
C ALA A 20 -20.89 -7.65 3.18
N VAL A 21 -19.83 -7.34 3.92
CA VAL A 21 -19.04 -8.32 4.70
C VAL A 21 -19.95 -9.13 5.60
N LYS A 22 -20.82 -8.46 6.38
CA LYS A 22 -21.76 -9.13 7.28
C LYS A 22 -22.80 -9.98 6.52
N LYS A 23 -23.29 -9.50 5.38
CA LYS A 23 -24.33 -10.18 4.60
C LYS A 23 -23.80 -11.43 3.90
N PHE A 24 -22.57 -11.38 3.39
CA PHE A 24 -21.99 -12.43 2.55
C PHE A 24 -20.95 -13.28 3.28
N GLY A 25 -20.59 -12.95 4.52
CA GLY A 25 -19.62 -13.70 5.31
C GLY A 25 -18.20 -13.57 4.79
N VAL A 26 -17.83 -12.38 4.27
CA VAL A 26 -16.50 -12.13 3.72
C VAL A 26 -15.44 -12.21 4.83
N ALA A 27 -14.37 -12.97 4.59
CA ALA A 27 -13.27 -13.09 5.53
C ALA A 27 -12.50 -11.76 5.69
N THR A 28 -12.11 -11.42 6.93
CA THR A 28 -11.49 -10.12 7.28
C THR A 28 -10.16 -10.27 8.01
N GLU A 29 -9.60 -11.47 8.05
CA GLU A 29 -8.36 -11.80 8.76
C GLU A 29 -7.14 -11.17 8.09
N ASN A 30 -7.19 -11.00 6.77
CA ASN A 30 -6.15 -10.39 5.95
C ASN A 30 -6.77 -9.29 5.09
N SER A 31 -6.08 -8.17 4.93
CA SER A 31 -6.53 -7.09 4.05
C SER A 31 -5.36 -6.51 3.25
N ASN A 32 -5.48 -6.54 1.92
CA ASN A 32 -4.44 -6.05 1.01
C ASN A 32 -4.64 -4.57 0.73
N LEU A 33 -3.60 -3.77 0.92
CA LEU A 33 -3.53 -2.34 0.60
C LEU A 33 -2.68 -2.13 -0.65
N ASP A 34 -3.29 -1.53 -1.68
CA ASP A 34 -2.61 -1.09 -2.90
C ASP A 34 -3.28 0.19 -3.43
N SER A 35 -2.57 0.90 -4.30
CA SER A 35 -3.06 2.09 -4.99
C SER A 35 -3.10 1.89 -6.49
N THR A 36 -3.87 2.71 -7.18
CA THR A 36 -3.82 2.83 -8.64
C THR A 36 -4.13 4.26 -9.07
N SER A 37 -3.66 4.64 -10.25
CA SER A 37 -3.91 5.94 -10.85
C SER A 37 -4.98 5.83 -11.92
N LEU A 38 -5.94 6.77 -11.97
CA LEU A 38 -6.85 6.92 -13.10
C LEU A 38 -6.51 8.16 -13.92
N SER A 39 -6.20 7.96 -15.20
CA SER A 39 -5.87 9.04 -16.14
C SER A 39 -7.13 9.71 -16.69
N VAL A 40 -7.09 11.03 -16.84
CA VAL A 40 -8.22 11.84 -17.27
C VAL A 40 -7.80 12.98 -18.21
N GLU A 41 -8.73 13.42 -19.05
CA GLU A 41 -8.54 14.50 -20.02
C GLU A 41 -9.34 15.74 -19.61
N GLY A 42 -8.68 16.91 -19.60
CA GLY A 42 -9.33 18.18 -19.29
C GLY A 42 -8.40 19.23 -18.68
N GLU A 43 -8.91 20.46 -18.63
CA GLU A 43 -8.15 21.58 -18.07
C GLU A 43 -8.08 21.55 -16.54
N TYR A 44 -9.15 21.14 -15.85
CA TYR A 44 -9.22 21.08 -14.37
C TYR A 44 -8.74 22.35 -13.64
N ASN A 45 -8.83 23.51 -14.29
CA ASN A 45 -8.36 24.81 -13.78
C ASN A 45 -9.36 25.48 -12.80
N LYS A 46 -10.39 24.75 -12.33
CA LYS A 46 -11.44 25.33 -11.47
C LYS A 46 -11.02 25.25 -10.01
N GLU A 47 -11.02 26.40 -9.34
CA GLU A 47 -11.03 26.43 -7.88
C GLU A 47 -12.42 25.98 -7.40
N TYR A 48 -12.45 24.85 -6.70
CA TYR A 48 -13.67 24.37 -6.06
C TYR A 48 -13.89 25.14 -4.75
N PRO A 49 -15.14 25.50 -4.41
CA PRO A 49 -15.44 26.15 -3.15
C PRO A 49 -14.98 25.28 -1.99
N THR A 50 -14.52 25.93 -0.92
CA THR A 50 -14.19 25.25 0.33
C THR A 50 -15.46 24.64 0.91
N VAL A 51 -15.41 23.36 1.29
CA VAL A 51 -16.57 22.64 1.82
C VAL A 51 -16.34 22.39 3.31
N GLU A 52 -17.29 22.80 4.13
CA GLU A 52 -17.34 22.44 5.55
C GLU A 52 -17.94 21.04 5.69
N ILE A 53 -17.19 20.11 6.28
CA ILE A 53 -17.63 18.73 6.50
C ILE A 53 -17.77 18.49 8.00
N LEU A 54 -18.89 17.87 8.40
CA LEU A 54 -19.12 17.42 9.77
C LEU A 54 -18.37 16.11 10.00
N LYS A 55 -17.44 16.08 10.96
CA LYS A 55 -16.61 14.89 11.27
C LYS A 55 -17.40 13.64 11.65
N SER A 56 -18.62 13.79 12.18
CA SER A 56 -19.56 12.69 12.44
C SER A 56 -20.93 13.25 12.83
N GLY A 57 -22.02 12.52 12.57
CA GLY A 57 -23.40 12.96 12.81
C GLY A 57 -23.84 13.04 14.28
N ALA A 58 -22.94 13.29 15.23
CA ALA A 58 -23.26 13.46 16.64
C ALA A 58 -23.22 14.95 17.05
N VAL A 59 -24.19 15.36 17.86
CA VAL A 59 -24.38 16.74 18.32
C VAL A 59 -23.23 17.12 19.26
N GLY A 60 -22.27 17.92 18.80
CA GLY A 60 -21.36 18.61 19.72
C GLY A 60 -19.96 19.06 19.29
N GLU A 61 -19.37 18.72 18.13
CA GLU A 61 -17.96 19.10 17.87
C GLU A 61 -17.53 19.40 16.42
N GLU A 62 -16.43 20.18 16.36
CA GLU A 62 -15.52 20.66 15.30
C GLU A 62 -15.88 20.51 13.81
N ILE A 63 -16.02 21.67 13.16
CA ILE A 63 -16.08 21.83 11.70
C ILE A 63 -14.68 21.57 11.12
N GLU A 64 -14.53 20.57 10.26
CA GLU A 64 -13.32 20.42 9.46
C GLU A 64 -13.51 21.10 8.11
N THR A 65 -12.74 22.16 7.89
CA THR A 65 -12.73 22.90 6.64
C THR A 65 -11.78 22.21 5.66
N ARG A 66 -12.29 21.45 4.68
CA ARG A 66 -11.45 20.86 3.63
C ARG A 66 -11.40 21.80 2.42
N GLN A 67 -10.19 22.24 2.06
CA GLN A 67 -9.91 22.82 0.75
C GLN A 67 -9.63 21.69 -0.26
N GLN A 68 -10.23 21.82 -1.45
CA GLN A 68 -10.19 20.91 -2.61
C GLN A 68 -10.24 19.40 -2.31
N PRO A 69 -11.31 18.68 -2.73
CA PRO A 69 -11.45 17.26 -2.40
C PRO A 69 -10.28 16.39 -2.88
N ILE A 70 -9.70 16.71 -4.05
CA ILE A 70 -8.44 16.20 -4.60
C ILE A 70 -7.92 17.17 -5.67
N LYS A 71 -6.61 17.17 -5.91
CA LYS A 71 -5.98 17.87 -7.04
C LYS A 71 -5.74 16.91 -8.20
N ILE A 72 -6.50 17.09 -9.28
CA ILE A 72 -6.28 16.39 -10.55
C ILE A 72 -5.04 16.98 -11.22
N THR A 73 -3.94 16.23 -11.23
CA THR A 73 -2.62 16.71 -11.67
C THR A 73 -1.81 15.60 -12.32
N TYR A 74 -0.71 15.95 -12.97
CA TYR A 74 0.26 14.98 -13.49
C TYR A 74 0.98 14.25 -12.35
N GLY A 75 1.33 12.99 -12.58
CA GLY A 75 2.13 12.19 -11.66
C GLY A 75 2.69 10.95 -12.35
N TYR A 76 3.13 9.98 -11.56
CA TYR A 76 3.60 8.70 -12.09
C TYR A 76 2.43 7.91 -12.68
N SER A 77 2.46 7.64 -13.98
CA SER A 77 1.39 6.93 -14.69
C SER A 77 1.72 5.44 -14.82
N ARG A 78 0.96 4.59 -14.11
CA ARG A 78 1.06 3.11 -14.26
C ARG A 78 0.63 2.66 -15.66
N ASP A 79 -0.28 3.40 -16.30
CA ASP A 79 -0.80 3.15 -17.66
C ASP A 79 0.11 3.68 -18.79
N ARG A 80 1.31 4.18 -18.45
CA ARG A 80 2.27 4.76 -19.40
C ARG A 80 1.72 5.96 -20.18
N ARG A 81 0.87 6.76 -19.54
CA ARG A 81 0.30 8.02 -20.05
C ARG A 81 0.74 9.21 -19.19
N PRO A 82 2.04 9.53 -19.10
CA PRO A 82 2.53 10.68 -18.34
C PRO A 82 2.07 12.02 -18.92
N ASP A 83 1.53 12.01 -20.14
CA ASP A 83 0.91 13.15 -20.83
C ASP A 83 -0.48 13.50 -20.31
N LEU A 84 -1.10 12.64 -19.49
CA LEU A 84 -2.42 12.85 -18.91
C LEU A 84 -2.34 13.25 -17.43
N LYS A 85 -3.29 14.09 -17.02
CA LYS A 85 -3.54 14.31 -15.59
C LYS A 85 -4.22 13.08 -15.01
N GLN A 86 -4.07 12.90 -13.71
CA GLN A 86 -4.61 11.74 -13.01
C GLN A 86 -5.06 12.10 -11.60
N PHE A 87 -5.72 11.15 -10.98
CA PHE A 87 -5.95 11.10 -9.54
C PHE A 87 -5.69 9.67 -9.04
N MET A 88 -5.42 9.54 -7.75
CA MET A 88 -5.09 8.26 -7.12
C MET A 88 -6.32 7.65 -6.47
N ILE A 89 -6.43 6.32 -6.54
CA ILE A 89 -7.38 5.52 -5.76
C ILE A 89 -6.55 4.55 -4.92
N ASP A 90 -6.68 4.65 -3.61
CA ASP A 90 -6.15 3.68 -2.67
C ASP A 90 -7.27 2.76 -2.20
N LEU A 91 -7.02 1.45 -2.23
CA LEU A 91 -7.99 0.43 -1.82
C LEU A 91 -7.40 -0.45 -0.73
N ILE A 92 -8.24 -0.79 0.24
CA ILE A 92 -8.03 -1.97 1.08
C ILE A 92 -9.07 -3.00 0.67
N VAL A 93 -8.63 -4.20 0.30
CA VAL A 93 -9.49 -5.32 -0.10
C VAL A 93 -9.35 -6.51 0.84
N SER A 94 -10.37 -7.37 0.96
CA SER A 94 -10.29 -8.61 1.72
C SER A 94 -9.29 -9.59 1.08
N GLY A 95 -8.63 -10.41 1.90
CA GLY A 95 -7.82 -11.52 1.40
C GLY A 95 -8.65 -12.67 0.81
N ASP A 96 -9.96 -12.67 1.05
CA ASP A 96 -10.93 -13.60 0.48
C ASP A 96 -11.70 -12.92 -0.66
N GLY A 97 -11.29 -13.22 -1.90
CA GLY A 97 -11.97 -12.77 -3.12
C GLY A 97 -11.84 -11.28 -3.47
N ASP A 98 -10.87 -10.57 -2.88
CA ASP A 98 -10.52 -9.18 -3.18
C ASP A 98 -11.72 -8.20 -3.09
N VAL A 99 -12.61 -8.40 -2.12
CA VAL A 99 -13.76 -7.52 -1.90
C VAL A 99 -13.27 -6.19 -1.31
N PRO A 100 -13.56 -5.04 -1.95
CA PRO A 100 -13.17 -3.74 -1.41
C PRO A 100 -13.80 -3.44 -0.05
N LEU A 101 -12.95 -3.19 0.94
CA LEU A 101 -13.32 -2.84 2.32
C LEU A 101 -13.22 -1.33 2.58
N PHE A 102 -12.21 -0.68 1.99
CA PHE A 102 -11.97 0.75 2.17
C PHE A 102 -11.51 1.37 0.85
N LEU A 103 -11.87 2.63 0.65
CA LEU A 103 -11.49 3.42 -0.52
C LEU A 103 -11.11 4.82 -0.09
N LYS A 104 -9.96 5.30 -0.55
CA LYS A 104 -9.56 6.71 -0.47
C LYS A 104 -9.25 7.20 -1.87
N VAL A 105 -9.63 8.44 -2.16
CA VAL A 105 -9.22 9.14 -3.38
C VAL A 105 -8.18 10.19 -3.00
N GLY A 106 -7.11 10.27 -3.77
CA GLY A 106 -5.97 11.15 -3.52
C GLY A 106 -5.56 11.97 -4.74
N ASP A 107 -4.65 12.90 -4.52
CA ASP A 107 -4.08 13.77 -5.57
C ASP A 107 -3.31 12.96 -6.61
N GLY A 108 -3.28 13.41 -7.86
CA GLY A 108 -2.62 12.67 -8.96
C GLY A 108 -1.12 12.46 -8.82
N ASN A 109 -0.45 13.20 -7.94
CA ASN A 109 0.96 13.08 -7.62
C ASN A 109 1.21 12.54 -6.19
N GLU A 110 0.17 12.03 -5.52
CA GLU A 110 0.30 11.41 -4.22
C GLU A 110 1.19 10.16 -4.31
N ALA A 111 2.11 10.01 -3.36
CA ALA A 111 3.04 8.90 -3.32
C ALA A 111 2.59 7.88 -2.28
N ASP A 112 2.43 6.61 -2.69
CA ASP A 112 2.04 5.48 -1.86
C ASP A 112 2.74 5.46 -0.49
N LYS A 113 4.08 5.62 -0.51
CA LYS A 113 4.92 5.61 0.69
C LYS A 113 4.55 6.68 1.72
N ALA A 114 3.97 7.80 1.28
CA ALA A 114 3.57 8.91 2.15
C ALA A 114 2.20 8.70 2.80
N VAL A 115 1.32 7.89 2.20
CA VAL A 115 -0.10 7.81 2.59
C VAL A 115 -0.54 6.46 3.13
N PHE A 116 0.14 5.37 2.76
CA PHE A 116 -0.28 4.02 3.15
C PHE A 116 -0.40 3.82 4.67
N GLY A 117 0.56 4.32 5.46
CA GLY A 117 0.48 4.24 6.93
C GLY A 117 -0.71 5.01 7.52
N GLN A 118 -1.11 6.13 6.89
CA GLN A 118 -2.28 6.89 7.32
C GLN A 118 -3.58 6.16 6.97
N ILE A 119 -3.66 5.61 5.76
CA ILE A 119 -4.81 4.83 5.27
C ILE A 119 -5.04 3.60 6.15
N ALA A 120 -3.99 2.81 6.43
CA ALA A 120 -4.08 1.65 7.31
C ALA A 120 -4.59 2.03 8.71
N ARG A 121 -4.10 3.16 9.26
CA ARG A 121 -4.53 3.68 10.55
C ARG A 121 -5.99 4.16 10.55
N GLU A 122 -6.41 4.84 9.49
CA GLU A 122 -7.77 5.33 9.35
C GLU A 122 -8.78 4.18 9.20
N PHE A 123 -8.42 3.16 8.41
CA PHE A 123 -9.19 1.94 8.31
C PHE A 123 -9.32 1.24 9.66
N LYS A 124 -8.21 1.02 10.38
CA LYS A 124 -8.22 0.34 11.69
C LYS A 124 -9.08 1.06 12.73
N LYS A 125 -9.16 2.40 12.69
CA LYS A 125 -10.01 3.19 13.59
C LYS A 125 -11.52 3.01 13.34
N GLN A 126 -11.90 2.63 12.13
CA GLN A 126 -13.31 2.56 11.72
C GLN A 126 -13.87 1.12 11.69
N VAL A 127 -13.02 0.11 11.91
CA VAL A 127 -13.41 -1.30 11.96
C VAL A 127 -13.21 -1.90 13.36
N ASP A 128 -14.04 -2.86 13.74
CA ASP A 128 -14.03 -3.51 15.05
C ASP A 128 -13.32 -4.88 15.05
N PHE A 129 -12.90 -5.36 13.89
CA PHE A 129 -12.13 -6.59 13.73
C PHE A 129 -10.62 -6.33 13.67
N ASP A 130 -9.86 -7.40 13.86
CA ASP A 130 -8.41 -7.38 13.72
C ASP A 130 -7.95 -8.07 12.44
N SER A 131 -7.28 -7.32 11.59
CA SER A 131 -6.83 -7.75 10.26
C SER A 131 -5.32 -7.58 10.12
N LEU A 132 -4.67 -8.52 9.42
CA LEU A 132 -3.30 -8.39 8.92
C LEU A 132 -3.31 -7.50 7.66
N ILE A 133 -2.76 -6.29 7.77
CA ILE A 133 -2.59 -5.40 6.61
C ILE A 133 -1.40 -5.85 5.79
N VAL A 134 -1.66 -6.31 4.57
CA VAL A 134 -0.63 -6.72 3.62
C VAL A 134 -0.42 -5.61 2.60
N GLY A 135 0.81 -5.20 2.37
CA GLY A 135 1.12 -4.17 1.38
C GLY A 135 2.47 -4.40 0.71
N ASP A 136 2.69 -3.69 -0.39
CA ASP A 136 3.96 -3.69 -1.09
C ASP A 136 5.06 -2.97 -0.27
N SER A 137 6.24 -2.79 -0.88
CA SER A 137 7.36 -2.15 -0.19
C SER A 137 7.15 -0.65 0.13
N ALA A 138 6.17 0.02 -0.48
CA ALA A 138 5.83 1.40 -0.15
C ALA A 138 5.21 1.51 1.26
N LEU A 139 4.55 0.45 1.74
CA LEU A 139 4.06 0.38 3.11
C LEU A 139 5.21 0.48 4.14
N TYR A 140 6.41 -0.03 3.78
CA TYR A 140 7.56 -0.14 4.68
C TYR A 140 8.42 1.15 4.70
N SER A 141 8.04 2.11 5.54
CA SER A 141 8.82 3.32 5.86
C SER A 141 8.90 3.55 7.37
N LYS A 142 9.92 4.28 7.85
CA LYS A 142 10.07 4.56 9.30
C LYS A 142 8.82 5.26 9.86
N GLU A 143 8.24 6.15 9.07
CA GLU A 143 7.05 6.92 9.40
C GLU A 143 5.80 6.03 9.44
N ASN A 144 5.59 5.18 8.42
CA ASN A 144 4.45 4.27 8.36
C ASN A 144 4.50 3.23 9.49
N LEU A 145 5.68 2.67 9.77
CA LEU A 145 5.85 1.68 10.84
C LEU A 145 5.48 2.25 12.22
N LYS A 146 5.76 3.52 12.48
CA LYS A 146 5.32 4.20 13.71
C LYS A 146 3.80 4.36 13.77
N LEU A 147 3.16 4.66 12.64
CA LEU A 147 1.70 4.80 12.55
C LEU A 147 0.97 3.47 12.74
N MET A 148 1.60 2.36 12.36
CA MET A 148 1.01 1.01 12.38
C MET A 148 1.48 0.16 13.58
N ARG A 149 2.05 0.78 14.63
CA ARG A 149 2.64 0.08 15.77
C ARG A 149 1.65 -0.87 16.48
N GLU A 150 0.38 -0.52 16.51
CA GLU A 150 -0.70 -1.28 17.18
C GLU A 150 -1.47 -2.19 16.21
N MET A 151 -0.93 -2.43 15.01
CA MET A 151 -1.58 -3.20 13.95
C MET A 151 -0.71 -4.38 13.55
N ARG A 152 -1.35 -5.46 13.09
CA ARG A 152 -0.65 -6.53 12.37
C ARG A 152 -0.45 -6.08 10.92
N TRP A 153 0.78 -6.17 10.44
CA TRP A 153 1.09 -5.86 9.05
C TRP A 153 2.14 -6.83 8.48
N LEU A 154 2.11 -6.99 7.16
CA LEU A 154 3.09 -7.74 6.38
C LEU A 154 3.45 -6.90 5.15
N SER A 155 4.75 -6.65 4.98
CA SER A 155 5.25 -5.91 3.82
C SER A 155 6.62 -6.41 3.42
N ARG A 156 6.94 -6.24 2.13
CA ARG A 156 8.29 -6.49 1.62
C ARG A 156 9.23 -5.39 2.13
N VAL A 157 10.32 -5.80 2.77
CA VAL A 157 11.41 -4.89 3.13
C VAL A 157 12.10 -4.37 1.85
N PRO A 158 12.15 -3.05 1.60
CA PRO A 158 12.84 -2.50 0.45
C PRO A 158 14.34 -2.81 0.50
N PHE A 159 14.89 -3.34 -0.59
CA PHE A 159 16.32 -3.61 -0.70
C PHE A 159 17.18 -2.34 -0.81
N SER A 160 16.57 -1.15 -0.82
CA SER A 160 17.26 0.12 -0.68
C SER A 160 17.64 0.45 0.78
N ILE A 161 17.15 -0.32 1.75
CA ILE A 161 17.53 -0.19 3.16
C ILE A 161 18.89 -0.85 3.37
N LYS A 162 19.84 -0.11 3.95
CA LYS A 162 21.22 -0.57 4.14
C LYS A 162 21.28 -1.82 5.03
N GLU A 163 20.52 -1.83 6.12
CA GLU A 163 20.44 -2.95 7.05
C GLU A 163 19.89 -4.22 6.37
N ALA A 164 19.03 -4.08 5.36
CA ALA A 164 18.53 -5.19 4.57
C ALA A 164 19.58 -5.74 3.58
N GLN A 165 20.39 -4.85 2.98
CA GLN A 165 21.51 -5.25 2.12
C GLN A 165 22.58 -5.98 2.94
N GLU A 166 23.00 -5.40 4.06
CA GLU A 166 23.99 -5.98 4.98
C GLU A 166 23.55 -7.37 5.47
N LEU A 167 22.27 -7.54 5.79
CA LEU A 167 21.72 -8.83 6.18
C LEU A 167 21.87 -9.87 5.07
N VAL A 168 21.48 -9.54 3.84
CA VAL A 168 21.57 -10.45 2.70
C VAL A 168 23.03 -10.82 2.40
N ASP A 169 23.94 -9.85 2.47
CA ASP A 169 25.37 -10.10 2.21
C ASP A 169 26.04 -10.93 3.33
N SER A 170 25.51 -10.87 4.55
CA SER A 170 26.07 -11.56 5.72
C SER A 170 25.66 -13.03 5.86
N ILE A 171 24.54 -13.42 5.25
CA ILE A 171 23.95 -14.76 5.41
C ILE A 171 24.36 -15.64 4.23
N SER A 172 24.94 -16.80 4.52
CA SER A 172 25.19 -17.83 3.51
C SER A 172 23.95 -18.71 3.27
N GLU A 173 23.80 -19.25 2.06
CA GLU A 173 22.70 -20.16 1.68
C GLU A 173 22.57 -21.35 2.64
N LYS A 174 23.70 -21.81 3.23
CA LYS A 174 23.74 -22.93 4.18
C LYS A 174 23.07 -22.63 5.52
N GLU A 175 22.83 -21.37 5.83
CA GLU A 175 22.15 -20.95 7.05
C GLU A 175 20.64 -20.79 6.87
N LEU A 176 20.13 -20.99 5.65
CA LEU A 176 18.70 -21.02 5.37
C LEU A 176 18.14 -22.40 5.70
N THR A 177 16.90 -22.41 6.19
CA THR A 177 16.13 -23.61 6.43
C THR A 177 15.24 -23.87 5.22
N ASP A 178 15.26 -25.09 4.70
CA ASP A 178 14.35 -25.49 3.63
C ASP A 178 12.89 -25.32 4.07
N SER A 179 12.08 -24.76 3.17
CA SER A 179 10.65 -24.62 3.41
C SER A 179 9.89 -25.88 2.99
N GLU A 180 8.65 -26.02 3.46
CA GLU A 180 7.74 -27.07 2.97
C GLU A 180 7.38 -26.89 1.49
N ILE A 181 7.58 -25.68 0.94
CA ILE A 181 7.36 -25.37 -0.46
C ILE A 181 8.65 -25.69 -1.24
N PRO A 182 8.61 -26.62 -2.22
CA PRO A 182 9.80 -26.98 -2.99
C PRO A 182 10.45 -25.77 -3.68
N GLY A 183 11.77 -25.68 -3.58
CA GLY A 183 12.56 -24.60 -4.20
C GLY A 183 12.54 -23.27 -3.43
N TYR A 184 12.04 -23.27 -2.19
CA TYR A 184 12.12 -22.13 -1.28
C TYR A 184 12.85 -22.52 0.01
N SER A 185 13.71 -21.63 0.47
CA SER A 185 14.38 -21.70 1.77
C SER A 185 14.25 -20.35 2.46
N TRP A 186 14.35 -20.33 3.79
CA TRP A 186 14.12 -19.11 4.56
C TRP A 186 14.89 -19.06 5.87
N ARG A 187 15.01 -17.85 6.42
CA ARG A 187 15.53 -17.62 7.77
C ARG A 187 14.84 -16.43 8.42
N GLU A 188 14.48 -16.61 9.68
CA GLU A 188 13.96 -15.55 10.53
C GLU A 188 15.10 -14.73 11.17
N THR A 189 14.93 -13.42 11.22
CA THR A 189 15.79 -12.52 11.99
C THR A 189 14.99 -11.39 12.64
N SER A 190 15.56 -10.79 13.67
CA SER A 190 14.97 -9.62 14.33
C SER A 190 15.56 -8.34 13.74
N SER A 191 14.74 -7.29 13.66
CA SER A 191 15.15 -5.95 13.23
C SER A 191 14.51 -4.90 14.13
N ASN A 192 15.16 -3.74 14.23
CA ASN A 192 14.64 -2.57 14.97
C ASN A 192 14.57 -1.33 14.06
N TYR A 193 14.29 -1.53 12.78
CA TYR A 193 14.29 -0.45 11.80
C TYR A 193 13.22 0.60 12.15
N GLY A 194 13.60 1.87 12.18
CA GLY A 194 12.67 2.94 12.58
C GLY A 194 12.28 2.95 14.08
N GLY A 195 12.98 2.17 14.91
CA GLY A 195 12.76 2.09 16.36
C GLY A 195 11.55 1.25 16.76
N ILE A 196 11.09 0.38 15.86
CA ILE A 196 10.02 -0.59 16.10
C ILE A 196 10.65 -1.97 15.98
N GLU A 197 10.41 -2.85 16.94
CA GLU A 197 10.87 -4.24 16.84
C GLU A 197 10.05 -4.98 15.78
N GLN A 198 10.73 -5.65 14.86
CA GLN A 198 10.12 -6.38 13.76
C GLN A 198 10.75 -7.76 13.61
N ARG A 199 9.95 -8.68 13.09
CA ARG A 199 10.43 -9.93 12.52
C ARG A 199 10.65 -9.76 11.02
N TRP A 200 11.86 -10.00 10.57
CA TRP A 200 12.19 -10.11 9.15
C TRP A 200 12.30 -11.57 8.75
N LEU A 201 11.83 -11.87 7.54
CA LEU A 201 11.95 -13.18 6.93
C LEU A 201 12.78 -13.04 5.66
N LEU A 202 14.00 -13.55 5.69
CA LEU A 202 14.80 -13.72 4.47
C LEU A 202 14.28 -14.95 3.75
N VAL A 203 13.87 -14.80 2.49
CA VAL A 203 13.35 -15.90 1.67
C VAL A 203 14.15 -15.97 0.39
N GLU A 204 14.69 -17.14 0.11
CA GLU A 204 15.33 -17.47 -1.15
C GLU A 204 14.42 -18.36 -1.98
N SER A 205 14.41 -18.11 -3.29
CA SER A 205 13.62 -18.86 -4.27
C SER A 205 14.51 -19.28 -5.41
N GLN A 206 14.67 -20.60 -5.57
CA GLN A 206 15.49 -21.18 -6.64
C GLN A 206 15.01 -20.72 -8.03
N ALA A 207 13.69 -20.73 -8.25
CA ALA A 207 13.10 -20.28 -9.51
C ALA A 207 13.43 -18.80 -9.80
N ARG A 208 13.48 -17.95 -8.75
CA ARG A 208 13.83 -16.54 -8.91
C ARG A 208 15.31 -16.36 -9.19
N GLN A 209 16.17 -17.09 -8.49
CA GLN A 209 17.61 -17.10 -8.69
C GLN A 209 17.95 -17.47 -10.15
N GLU A 210 17.36 -18.55 -10.68
CA GLU A 210 17.54 -18.97 -12.08
C GLU A 210 17.06 -17.90 -13.08
N SER A 211 15.91 -17.27 -12.81
CA SER A 211 15.39 -16.20 -13.67
C SER A 211 16.32 -14.99 -13.71
N ASP A 212 16.87 -14.59 -12.57
CA ASP A 212 17.73 -13.42 -12.45
C ASP A 212 19.14 -13.69 -13.02
N LEU A 213 19.66 -14.92 -12.89
CA LEU A 213 20.88 -15.38 -13.58
C LEU A 213 20.73 -15.31 -15.12
N LYS A 214 19.64 -15.85 -15.67
CA LYS A 214 19.38 -15.78 -17.13
C LYS A 214 19.30 -14.34 -17.65
N LYS A 215 18.71 -13.42 -16.87
CA LYS A 215 18.67 -11.99 -17.22
C LYS A 215 20.07 -11.37 -17.21
N LEU A 216 20.91 -11.74 -16.23
CA LEU A 216 22.28 -11.26 -16.12
C LEU A 216 23.13 -11.74 -17.31
N GLU A 217 23.06 -13.03 -17.65
CA GLU A 217 23.74 -13.61 -18.81
C GLU A 217 23.34 -12.90 -20.10
N LYS A 218 22.05 -12.63 -20.29
CA LYS A 218 21.55 -11.89 -21.47
C LYS A 218 22.11 -10.47 -21.54
N LYS A 219 22.25 -9.76 -20.41
CA LYS A 219 22.86 -8.42 -20.38
C LYS A 219 24.34 -8.46 -20.72
N ILE A 220 25.08 -9.41 -20.17
CA ILE A 220 26.52 -9.59 -20.46
C ILE A 220 26.73 -9.84 -21.96
N GLU A 221 25.89 -10.68 -22.57
CA GLU A 221 25.97 -10.96 -24.00
C GLU A 221 25.65 -9.72 -24.86
N GLN A 222 24.67 -8.90 -24.45
CA GLN A 222 24.37 -7.64 -25.14
C GLN A 222 25.53 -6.65 -25.08
N GLU A 223 26.19 -6.51 -23.92
CA GLU A 223 27.34 -5.62 -23.78
C GLU A 223 28.55 -6.10 -24.58
N LYS A 224 28.80 -7.41 -24.64
CA LYS A 224 29.86 -7.99 -25.48
C LYS A 224 29.65 -7.75 -26.97
N ASN A 225 28.40 -7.75 -27.43
CA ASN A 225 28.06 -7.50 -28.84
C ASN A 225 28.05 -6.02 -29.22
N TRP A 226 28.14 -5.10 -28.24
CA TRP A 226 28.30 -3.66 -28.45
C TRP A 226 29.75 -3.17 -28.37
N ALA A 227 30.68 -4.02 -27.91
CA ALA A 227 32.11 -3.77 -27.88
C ALA A 227 32.79 -4.27 -29.17
#